data_AF-A0A3D3VV52-F1
#
_entry.id   AF-A0A3D3VV52-F1
#
_cell.length_a   1.000
_cell.length_b   1.000
_cell.length_c   1.000
_cell.angle_alpha   90.00
_cell.angle_beta   90.00
_cell.angle_gamma   90.00
#
_symmetry.space_group_name_H-M   'P 1'
#
loop_
_entity.id
_entity.type
_entity.pdbx_description
1 polymer ?
#
loop_
_entity_poly.entity_id
_entity_poly.type
_entity_poly.pdbx_seq_one_letter_code
_entity_poly.pdbx_strand_id
1 'polypeptide(L)'
;MTTKTKLIRTIYLYIAALASLIFVAAGAGNLINTALKAYVFPKAEKGGYSRCNQQPPVYGLEKGIYSGVTTEEKQTQLDNLLRDYENWQRENTGEECYSAERQNNAVNALTMMIVALPIFLFHWNIIRKEKNEKGE
;
A
#
# COMPACT_ATOMS: atom_id res chain seq x y z
N MET A 1 14.60 -17.59 -38.57
CA MET A 1 14.65 -18.08 -37.18
C MET A 1 14.46 -19.58 -37.17
N THR A 2 15.27 -20.31 -36.40
CA THR A 2 15.08 -21.75 -36.19
C THR A 2 13.79 -22.01 -35.41
N THR A 3 13.24 -23.22 -35.53
CA THR A 3 12.06 -23.68 -34.76
C THR A 3 12.26 -23.53 -33.26
N LYS A 4 13.47 -23.82 -32.75
CA LYS A 4 13.84 -23.64 -31.35
C LYS A 4 13.76 -22.17 -30.92
N THR A 5 14.32 -21.25 -31.71
CA THR A 5 14.27 -19.81 -31.39
C THR A 5 12.83 -19.28 -31.40
N LYS A 6 11.97 -19.76 -32.32
CA LYS A 6 10.54 -19.40 -32.35
C LYS A 6 9.82 -19.87 -31.09
N LEU A 7 10.08 -21.11 -30.65
CA LEU A 7 9.47 -21.66 -29.44
C LEU A 7 9.88 -20.88 -28.19
N ILE A 8 11.19 -20.60 -28.02
CA ILE A 8 11.71 -19.84 -26.87
C ILE A 8 11.09 -18.44 -26.82
N ARG A 9 11.02 -17.75 -27.95
CA ARG A 9 10.38 -16.42 -28.04
C ARG A 9 8.90 -16.49 -27.66
N THR A 10 8.19 -17.51 -28.13
CA THR A 10 6.76 -17.68 -27.84
C THR A 10 6.55 -17.87 -26.34
N ILE A 11 7.30 -18.78 -25.71
CA ILE A 11 7.24 -19.03 -24.26
C ILE A 11 7.53 -17.74 -23.48
N TYR A 12 8.57 -17.00 -23.86
CA TYR A 12 8.90 -15.71 -23.24
C TYR A 12 7.71 -14.72 -23.30
N LEU A 13 7.10 -14.55 -24.48
CA LEU A 13 5.99 -13.61 -24.64
C LEU A 13 4.80 -13.98 -23.74
N TYR A 14 4.45 -15.27 -23.65
CA TYR A 14 3.36 -15.73 -22.79
C TYR A 14 3.67 -15.58 -21.31
N ILE A 15 4.90 -15.89 -20.87
CA ILE A 15 5.30 -15.70 -19.47
C ILE A 15 5.27 -14.23 -19.09
N ALA A 16 5.81 -13.35 -19.95
CA ALA A 16 5.81 -11.90 -19.71
C ALA A 16 4.39 -11.34 -19.66
N ALA A 17 3.50 -11.76 -20.58
CA ALA A 17 2.10 -11.38 -20.58
C ALA A 17 1.37 -11.89 -19.34
N LEU A 18 1.58 -13.15 -18.93
CA LEU A 18 0.95 -13.71 -17.74
C LEU A 18 1.41 -13.01 -16.46
N ALA A 19 2.73 -12.81 -16.30
CA ALA A 19 3.28 -12.15 -15.13
C ALA A 19 2.74 -10.72 -14.99
N SER A 20 2.76 -9.94 -16.07
CA SER A 20 2.21 -8.57 -16.06
C SER A 20 0.71 -8.55 -15.82
N LEU A 21 -0.06 -9.50 -16.37
CA LEU A 21 -1.50 -9.62 -16.09
C LEU A 21 -1.80 -9.88 -14.61
N ILE A 22 -0.98 -10.70 -13.93
CA ILE A 22 -1.11 -10.95 -12.48
C ILE A 22 -0.94 -9.65 -11.70
N PHE A 23 0.04 -8.82 -12.03
CA PHE A 23 0.24 -7.52 -11.37
C PHE A 23 -0.93 -6.56 -11.62
N VAL A 24 -1.47 -6.52 -12.84
CA VAL A 24 -2.68 -5.72 -13.14
C VAL A 24 -3.86 -6.20 -12.31
N ALA A 25 -4.10 -7.52 -12.24
CA ALA A 25 -5.19 -8.10 -11.47
C ALA A 25 -5.03 -7.85 -9.96
N ALA A 26 -3.82 -7.97 -9.43
CA ALA A 26 -3.52 -7.68 -8.02
C ALA A 26 -3.75 -6.20 -7.69
N GLY A 27 -3.29 -5.28 -8.53
CA GLY A 27 -3.55 -3.84 -8.37
C GLY A 27 -5.04 -3.52 -8.39
N ALA A 28 -5.79 -4.05 -9.37
CA ALA A 28 -7.23 -3.88 -9.44
C ALA A 28 -7.94 -4.44 -8.20
N GLY A 29 -7.55 -5.64 -7.75
CA GLY A 29 -8.09 -6.25 -6.53
C GLY A 29 -7.83 -5.41 -5.28
N ASN A 30 -6.64 -4.82 -5.14
CA ASN A 30 -6.31 -3.93 -4.04
C ASN A 30 -7.17 -2.66 -4.05
N LEU A 31 -7.37 -2.01 -5.21
CA LEU A 31 -8.25 -0.85 -5.33
C LEU A 31 -9.69 -1.17 -4.92
N ILE A 32 -10.23 -2.28 -5.42
CA ILE A 32 -11.57 -2.74 -5.08
C ILE A 32 -11.68 -3.02 -3.58
N ASN A 33 -10.70 -3.70 -2.99
CA ASN A 33 -10.66 -3.99 -1.57
C ASN A 33 -10.63 -2.71 -0.73
N THR A 34 -9.82 -1.71 -1.12
CA THR A 34 -9.79 -0.40 -0.45
C THR A 34 -11.13 0.31 -0.53
N ALA A 35 -11.78 0.32 -1.70
CA ALA A 35 -13.10 0.92 -1.87
C ALA A 35 -14.18 0.18 -1.04
N LEU A 36 -14.18 -1.15 -1.04
CA LEU A 36 -15.12 -1.94 -0.24
C LEU A 36 -14.95 -1.67 1.25
N LYS A 37 -13.70 -1.62 1.76
CA LYS A 37 -13.44 -1.29 3.16
C LYS A 37 -13.90 0.13 3.51
N ALA A 38 -13.67 1.10 2.64
CA ALA A 38 -14.03 2.50 2.87
C ALA A 38 -15.56 2.74 2.88
N TYR A 39 -16.29 2.14 1.92
CA TYR A 39 -17.68 2.51 1.66
C TYR A 39 -18.71 1.44 2.09
N VAL A 40 -18.33 0.16 2.07
CA VAL A 40 -19.25 -0.96 2.34
C VAL A 40 -18.98 -1.57 3.71
N PHE A 41 -17.72 -1.68 4.11
CA PHE A 41 -17.30 -2.29 5.37
C PHE A 41 -16.41 -1.38 6.24
N PRO A 42 -16.86 -0.18 6.68
CA PRO A 42 -16.03 0.76 7.45
C PRO A 42 -15.44 0.17 8.74
N LYS A 43 -16.12 -0.81 9.37
CA LYS A 43 -15.57 -1.52 10.54
C LYS A 43 -14.33 -2.35 10.19
N ALA A 44 -14.30 -2.95 9.00
CA ALA A 44 -13.15 -3.71 8.52
C ALA A 44 -11.98 -2.78 8.14
N GLU A 45 -12.27 -1.55 7.71
CA GLU A 45 -11.24 -0.51 7.54
C GLU A 45 -10.60 -0.16 8.87
N LYS A 46 -11.42 0.22 9.86
CA LYS A 46 -10.95 0.61 11.20
C LYS A 46 -10.16 -0.50 11.88
N GLY A 47 -10.58 -1.75 11.76
CA GLY A 47 -9.84 -2.89 12.31
C GLY A 47 -8.59 -3.28 11.51
N GLY A 48 -8.54 -2.94 10.22
CA GLY A 48 -7.47 -3.36 9.31
C GLY A 48 -6.24 -2.46 9.33
N TYR A 49 -6.40 -1.16 9.60
CA TYR A 49 -5.29 -0.19 9.64
C TYR A 49 -4.73 -0.07 11.05
N SER A 50 -3.88 -1.03 11.44
CA SER A 50 -3.25 -1.08 12.77
C SER A 50 -2.51 0.20 13.14
N ARG A 51 -1.86 0.86 12.16
CA ARG A 51 -1.16 2.14 12.37
C ARG A 51 -2.08 3.24 12.92
N CYS A 52 -3.34 3.27 12.51
CA CYS A 52 -4.31 4.28 12.96
C CYS A 52 -4.88 4.01 14.36
N ASN A 53 -4.57 2.85 14.94
CA ASN A 53 -5.01 2.43 16.27
C ASN A 53 -3.82 2.22 17.24
N GLN A 54 -2.58 2.47 16.81
CA GLN A 54 -1.39 2.27 17.62
C GLN A 54 -1.06 3.53 18.38
N GLN A 55 -1.25 3.56 19.70
CA GLN A 55 -0.82 4.69 20.53
C GLN A 55 0.68 4.94 20.40
N PRO A 56 1.15 6.20 20.51
CA PRO A 56 2.54 6.50 20.41
C PRO A 56 3.24 5.89 21.61
N PRO A 57 4.45 5.35 21.44
CA PRO A 57 5.28 4.96 22.57
C PRO A 57 5.44 6.16 23.51
N VAL A 58 5.14 5.96 24.79
CA VAL A 58 5.34 6.98 25.83
C VAL A 58 6.84 7.06 26.13
N TYR A 59 7.59 7.77 25.28
CA TYR A 59 8.99 8.08 25.53
C TYR A 59 9.07 9.12 26.66
N GLY A 60 9.76 8.78 27.76
CA GLY A 60 10.08 9.76 28.82
C GLY A 60 9.38 9.59 30.18
N LEU A 61 8.56 8.55 30.38
CA LEU A 61 8.17 8.13 31.73
C LEU A 61 9.10 7.02 32.24
N GLU A 62 10.40 7.19 32.10
CA GLU A 62 11.34 6.33 32.79
C GLU A 62 11.23 6.64 34.29
N LYS A 63 10.70 5.68 35.05
CA LYS A 63 10.37 5.81 36.48
C LYS A 63 11.55 6.33 37.33
N GLY A 64 12.78 6.23 36.82
CA GLY A 64 14.01 6.72 37.46
C GLY A 64 14.37 8.20 37.19
N ILE A 65 13.92 8.82 36.09
CA ILE A 65 14.28 10.21 35.73
C ILE A 65 13.63 11.23 36.68
N TYR A 66 12.47 10.91 37.27
CA TYR A 66 11.75 11.79 38.19
C TYR A 66 12.29 11.80 39.63
N SER A 67 13.36 11.07 39.92
CA SER A 67 13.91 10.92 41.28
C SER A 67 14.71 12.14 41.79
N GLY A 68 15.03 13.10 40.91
CA GLY A 68 15.84 14.30 41.27
C GLY A 68 15.39 15.62 40.65
N VAL A 69 14.22 15.67 40.00
CA VAL A 69 13.73 16.84 39.24
C VAL A 69 12.81 17.69 40.11
N THR A 70 12.91 19.02 40.00
CA THR A 70 12.05 19.96 40.76
C THR A 70 10.58 19.84 40.34
N THR A 71 9.64 20.23 41.21
CA THR A 71 8.20 20.14 40.92
C THR A 71 7.79 20.89 39.65
N GLU A 72 8.48 21.99 39.32
CA GLU A 72 8.21 22.85 38.17
C GLU A 72 8.69 22.25 36.83
N GLU A 73 9.89 21.66 36.81
CA GLU A 73 10.41 20.92 35.65
C GLU A 73 9.59 19.67 35.34
N LYS A 74 9.07 19.00 36.39
CA LYS A 74 8.15 17.86 36.23
C LYS A 74 6.84 18.25 35.54
N GLN A 75 6.25 19.39 35.92
CA GLN A 75 5.04 19.88 35.28
C GLN A 75 5.30 20.25 33.82
N THR A 76 6.40 20.94 33.54
CA THR A 76 6.78 21.31 32.17
C THR A 76 6.98 20.08 31.26
N GLN A 77 7.61 19.01 31.76
CA GLN A 77 7.77 17.77 30.98
C GLN A 77 6.42 17.06 30.75
N LEU A 78 5.54 17.06 31.75
CA LEU A 78 4.20 16.47 31.62
C LEU A 78 3.36 17.25 30.61
N ASP A 79 3.40 18.57 30.63
CA ASP A 79 2.66 19.43 29.70
C ASP A 79 3.15 19.23 28.25
N ASN A 80 4.46 19.13 28.06
CA ASN A 80 5.03 18.82 26.74
C ASN A 80 4.59 17.43 26.26
N LEU A 81 4.58 16.41 27.12
CA LEU A 81 4.13 15.06 26.77
C LEU A 81 2.64 15.04 26.39
N LEU A 82 1.79 15.73 27.15
CA LEU A 82 0.36 15.84 26.85
C LEU A 82 0.14 16.54 25.50
N ARG A 83 0.87 17.63 25.23
CA ARG A 83 0.81 18.34 23.94
C ARG A 83 1.26 17.45 22.78
N ASP A 84 2.33 16.69 22.95
CA ASP A 84 2.85 15.78 21.92
C ASP A 84 1.87 14.63 21.66
N TYR A 85 1.23 14.11 22.71
CA TYR A 85 0.17 13.11 22.60
C TYR A 85 -1.06 13.64 21.86
N GLU A 86 -1.52 14.86 22.17
CA GLU A 86 -2.65 15.49 21.48
C GLU A 86 -2.36 15.72 19.99
N ASN A 87 -1.16 16.22 19.67
CA ASN A 87 -0.72 16.41 18.28
C ASN A 87 -0.67 15.06 17.54
N TRP A 88 -0.06 14.05 18.16
CA TRP A 88 -0.01 12.71 17.60
C TRP A 88 -1.41 12.14 17.35
N GLN A 89 -2.32 12.29 18.32
CA GLN A 89 -3.68 11.75 18.25
C GLN A 89 -4.44 12.39 17.08
N ARG A 90 -4.29 13.69 16.87
CA ARG A 90 -4.92 14.40 15.76
C ARG A 90 -4.44 13.91 14.39
N GLU A 91 -3.16 13.60 14.26
CA GLU A 91 -2.54 13.25 12.96
C GLU A 91 -2.61 11.74 12.66
N ASN A 92 -2.60 10.90 13.68
CA ASN A 92 -2.40 9.46 13.55
C ASN A 92 -3.62 8.62 13.96
N THR A 93 -4.74 9.25 14.32
CA THR A 93 -5.98 8.54 14.64
C THR A 93 -7.17 9.10 13.89
N GLY A 94 -8.26 8.32 13.86
CA GLY A 94 -9.51 8.75 13.23
C GLY A 94 -9.42 8.88 11.71
N GLU A 95 -10.30 9.72 11.16
CA GLU A 95 -10.56 9.76 9.72
C GLU A 95 -9.40 10.27 8.88
N GLU A 96 -8.59 11.19 9.42
CA GLU A 96 -7.38 11.69 8.75
C GLU A 96 -6.39 10.54 8.48
N CYS A 97 -6.13 9.71 9.49
CA CYS A 97 -5.26 8.54 9.31
C CYS A 97 -5.86 7.52 8.33
N TYR A 98 -7.15 7.22 8.43
CA TYR A 98 -7.81 6.30 7.49
C TYR A 98 -7.83 6.84 6.05
N SER A 99 -7.96 8.15 5.86
CA SER A 99 -7.87 8.78 4.55
C SER A 99 -6.47 8.63 3.95
N ALA A 100 -5.42 8.88 4.74
CA ALA A 100 -4.04 8.70 4.32
C ALA A 100 -3.73 7.24 3.95
N GLU A 101 -4.22 6.28 4.73
CA GLU A 101 -4.05 4.85 4.42
C GLU A 101 -4.79 4.43 3.14
N ARG A 102 -6.01 4.91 2.91
CA ARG A 102 -6.72 4.70 1.64
C ARG A 102 -5.94 5.25 0.45
N GLN A 103 -5.42 6.47 0.58
CA GLN A 103 -4.62 7.10 -0.47
C GLN A 103 -3.34 6.31 -0.76
N ASN A 104 -2.61 5.89 0.28
CA ASN A 104 -1.41 5.05 0.13
C ASN A 104 -1.73 3.73 -0.59
N ASN A 105 -2.79 3.04 -0.18
CA ASN A 105 -3.22 1.80 -0.84
C ASN A 105 -3.61 2.03 -2.30
N ALA A 106 -4.31 3.13 -2.60
CA ALA A 106 -4.68 3.49 -3.96
C ALA A 106 -3.44 3.79 -4.83
N VAL A 107 -2.48 4.57 -4.33
CA VAL A 107 -1.22 4.88 -5.05
C VAL A 107 -0.43 3.61 -5.32
N ASN A 108 -0.28 2.73 -4.33
CA ASN A 108 0.44 1.46 -4.51
C ASN A 108 -0.21 0.57 -5.58
N ALA A 109 -1.53 0.44 -5.52
CA ALA A 109 -2.29 -0.35 -6.47
C ALA A 109 -2.25 0.24 -7.90
N LEU A 110 -2.39 1.55 -8.03
CA LEU A 110 -2.26 2.26 -9.30
C LEU A 110 -0.85 2.13 -9.87
N THR A 111 0.19 2.22 -9.03
CA THR A 111 1.58 2.04 -9.47
C THR A 111 1.80 0.66 -10.08
N MET A 112 1.29 -0.40 -9.44
CA MET A 112 1.35 -1.76 -9.98
C MET A 112 0.69 -1.83 -11.36
N MET A 113 -0.50 -1.22 -11.52
CA MET A 113 -1.25 -1.25 -12.77
C MET A 113 -0.59 -0.42 -13.87
N ILE A 114 -0.12 0.80 -13.56
CA ILE A 114 0.50 1.71 -14.54
C ILE A 114 1.77 1.10 -15.13
N VAL A 115 2.55 0.38 -14.31
CA VAL A 115 3.77 -0.29 -14.78
C VAL A 115 3.44 -1.58 -15.52
N ALA A 116 2.53 -2.41 -14.99
CA ALA A 116 2.28 -3.73 -15.55
C ALA A 116 1.39 -3.72 -16.79
N LEU A 117 0.43 -2.80 -16.88
CA LEU A 117 -0.55 -2.76 -17.98
C LEU A 117 0.12 -2.53 -19.35
N PRO A 118 1.06 -1.58 -19.53
CA PRO A 118 1.76 -1.41 -20.80
C PRO A 118 2.56 -2.66 -21.20
N ILE A 119 3.20 -3.32 -20.23
CA ILE A 119 3.96 -4.57 -20.47
C ILE A 119 3.01 -5.66 -20.98
N PHE A 120 1.87 -5.84 -20.30
CA PHE A 120 0.84 -6.80 -20.71
C PHE A 120 0.34 -6.50 -22.13
N LEU A 121 -0.10 -5.26 -22.37
CA LEU A 121 -0.66 -4.85 -23.67
C LEU A 121 0.35 -5.02 -24.79
N PHE A 122 1.62 -4.68 -24.56
CA PHE A 122 2.69 -4.86 -25.55
C PHE A 122 2.88 -6.33 -25.92
N HIS A 123 3.10 -7.20 -24.95
CA HIS A 123 3.33 -8.62 -25.21
C HIS A 123 2.09 -9.30 -25.79
N TRP A 124 0.90 -8.96 -25.30
CA TRP A 124 -0.36 -9.49 -25.82
C TRP A 124 -0.63 -9.06 -27.26
N ASN A 125 -0.34 -7.81 -27.62
CA ASN A 125 -0.51 -7.31 -28.98
C ASN A 125 0.40 -8.07 -29.97
N ILE A 126 1.63 -8.40 -29.59
CA ILE A 126 2.53 -9.20 -30.42
C ILE A 126 1.97 -10.61 -30.61
N ILE A 127 1.56 -11.28 -29.53
CA ILE A 127 0.96 -12.61 -29.58
C ILE A 127 -0.27 -12.63 -30.50
N ARG A 128 -1.16 -11.63 -30.37
CA ARG A 128 -2.38 -11.52 -31.18
C ARG A 128 -2.05 -11.33 -32.66
N LYS A 129 -1.08 -10.48 -33.00
CA LYS A 129 -0.64 -10.27 -34.38
C LYS A 129 -0.08 -11.56 -35.00
N GLU A 130 0.72 -12.31 -34.25
CA GLU A 130 1.31 -13.56 -34.73
C GLU A 130 0.28 -14.69 -34.93
N LYS A 131 -0.81 -14.73 -34.16
CA LYS A 131 -1.93 -15.66 -34.40
C LYS A 131 -2.66 -15.31 -35.70
N ASN A 132 -3.02 -14.04 -35.85
CA ASN A 132 -3.70 -13.54 -37.04
C ASN A 132 -2.89 -13.78 -38.34
N GLU A 133 -1.57 -13.60 -38.30
CA GLU A 133 -0.68 -13.85 -39.46
C GLU A 133 -0.56 -15.34 -39.84
N LYS A 134 -0.79 -16.25 -38.89
CA LYS A 134 -0.77 -17.69 -39.12
C LYS A 134 -2.12 -18.26 -39.55
N GLY A 135 -3.17 -17.43 -39.62
CA GLY A 135 -4.53 -17.87 -39.94
C GLY A 135 -5.17 -18.75 -38.85
N GLU A 136 -4.66 -18.66 -37.62
CA GLU A 136 -5.21 -19.33 -36.43
C GLU A 136 -6.13 -18.40 -35.64
#